data_AF-A0A433JWQ5-F1
#
_entry.id   AF-A0A433JWQ5-F1
#
_cell.length_a   1.000
_cell.length_b   1.000
_cell.length_c   1.000
_cell.angle_alpha   90.00
_cell.angle_beta   90.00
_cell.angle_gamma   90.00
#
_symmetry.space_group_name_H-M   'P 1'
#
loop_
_entity.id
_entity.type
_entity.pdbx_description
1 polymer ?
#
loop_
_entity_poly.entity_id
_entity_poly.type
_entity_poly.pdbx_seq_one_letter_code
_entity_poly.pdbx_strand_id
1 'polypeptide(L)'
;METQSAIVRPVRDVDAEALGRVHATCWHETYDHLVSEATLANLSPRRMAELWTHWINQGEDFVQYAALVDGEIVGFAGAGPSRDEDAPRPRELYFIYLLHAYHGTGIGQQLFDAACGSEPVSLWVAEDNPRAHGFYRRNGFIPDGASQDEPFLGETIHEVRLVR
;
A
#
# COMPACT_ATOMS: atom_id res chain seq x y z
N MET A 1 18.36 9.79 -20.14
CA MET A 1 17.09 9.20 -19.71
C MET A 1 16.36 10.34 -19.02
N GLU A 2 15.34 10.90 -19.67
CA GLU A 2 14.51 11.92 -19.00
C GLU A 2 13.84 11.24 -17.81
N THR A 3 14.05 11.78 -16.62
CA THR A 3 13.34 11.31 -15.43
C THR A 3 11.87 11.69 -15.63
N GLN A 4 11.03 10.70 -15.96
CA GLN A 4 9.58 10.89 -15.97
C GLN A 4 9.18 11.41 -14.58
N SER A 5 8.75 12.68 -14.52
CA SER A 5 8.42 13.32 -13.25
C SER A 5 7.06 12.84 -12.80
N ALA A 6 7.02 12.10 -11.69
CA ALA A 6 5.76 11.71 -11.08
C ALA A 6 5.11 12.90 -10.35
N ILE A 7 3.78 12.89 -10.31
CA ILE A 7 2.97 13.78 -9.48
C ILE A 7 2.33 12.93 -8.39
N VAL A 8 2.58 13.26 -7.13
CA VAL A 8 1.89 12.66 -5.98
C VAL A 8 0.83 13.62 -5.47
N ARG A 9 -0.42 13.16 -5.35
CA ARG A 9 -1.55 13.98 -4.89
C ARG A 9 -2.57 13.16 -4.10
N PRO A 10 -3.43 13.80 -3.30
CA PRO A 10 -4.56 13.12 -2.68
C PRO A 10 -5.42 12.39 -3.72
N VAL A 11 -5.94 11.23 -3.33
CA VAL A 11 -6.91 10.46 -4.12
C VAL A 11 -8.23 11.24 -4.24
N ARG A 12 -8.91 11.08 -5.37
CA ARG A 12 -10.23 11.65 -5.67
C ARG A 12 -11.19 10.53 -6.00
N ASP A 13 -12.50 10.75 -5.81
CA ASP A 13 -13.54 9.77 -6.15
C ASP A 13 -13.44 9.26 -7.59
N VAL A 14 -13.11 10.15 -8.53
CA VAL A 14 -12.94 9.84 -9.95
C VAL A 14 -11.78 8.87 -10.24
N ASP A 15 -10.88 8.67 -9.28
CA ASP A 15 -9.73 7.78 -9.42
C ASP A 15 -10.06 6.32 -9.10
N ALA A 16 -11.23 6.03 -8.51
CA ALA A 16 -11.56 4.71 -7.99
C ALA A 16 -11.35 3.58 -9.02
N GLU A 17 -11.75 3.80 -10.28
CA GLU A 17 -11.54 2.82 -11.35
C GLU A 17 -10.06 2.59 -11.69
N ALA A 18 -9.27 3.67 -11.78
CA ALA A 18 -7.85 3.60 -12.10
C ALA A 18 -7.07 2.96 -10.94
N LEU A 19 -7.39 3.33 -9.71
CA LEU A 19 -6.84 2.71 -8.51
C LEU A 19 -7.22 1.24 -8.42
N GLY A 20 -8.45 0.87 -8.77
CA GLY A 20 -8.88 -0.52 -8.83
C GLY A 20 -8.05 -1.36 -9.79
N ARG A 21 -7.76 -0.82 -10.99
CA ARG A 21 -6.87 -1.47 -11.97
C ARG A 21 -5.45 -1.63 -11.44
N VAL A 22 -4.86 -0.55 -10.93
CA VAL A 22 -3.47 -0.55 -10.42
C VAL A 22 -3.32 -1.48 -9.22
N HIS A 23 -4.30 -1.51 -8.32
CA HIS A 23 -4.32 -2.37 -7.15
C HIS A 23 -4.31 -3.84 -7.58
N ALA A 24 -5.22 -4.23 -8.49
CA ALA A 24 -5.26 -5.58 -9.03
C ALA A 24 -3.93 -5.98 -9.70
N THR A 25 -3.35 -5.11 -10.53
CA THR A 25 -2.06 -5.37 -11.17
C THR A 25 -0.92 -5.53 -10.17
N CYS A 26 -0.80 -4.64 -9.18
CA CYS A 26 0.25 -4.74 -8.15
C CYS A 26 0.13 -6.04 -7.36
N TRP A 27 -1.10 -6.50 -7.11
CA TRP A 27 -1.34 -7.76 -6.40
C TRP A 27 -0.96 -8.96 -7.25
N HIS A 28 -1.30 -8.97 -8.54
CA HIS A 28 -0.79 -9.99 -9.46
C HIS A 28 0.75 -10.02 -9.49
N GLU A 29 1.39 -8.86 -9.70
CA GLU A 29 2.86 -8.76 -9.73
C GLU A 29 3.54 -9.22 -8.43
N THR A 30 2.87 -9.07 -7.29
CA THR A 30 3.43 -9.39 -5.97
C THR A 30 3.08 -10.80 -5.50
N TYR A 31 1.88 -11.30 -5.79
CA TYR A 31 1.30 -12.49 -5.15
C TYR A 31 0.93 -13.62 -6.12
N ASP A 32 1.17 -13.48 -7.43
CA ASP A 32 0.91 -14.55 -8.41
C ASP A 32 1.58 -15.90 -8.06
N HIS A 33 2.69 -15.86 -7.30
CA HIS A 33 3.41 -17.04 -6.84
C HIS A 33 2.94 -17.59 -5.48
N LEU A 34 2.05 -16.86 -4.80
CA LEU A 34 1.58 -17.16 -3.43
C LEU A 34 0.10 -17.52 -3.37
N VAL A 35 -0.69 -17.20 -4.41
CA VAL A 35 -2.15 -17.30 -4.37
C VAL A 35 -2.68 -18.05 -5.59
N SER A 36 -3.70 -18.90 -5.39
CA SER A 36 -4.31 -19.68 -6.48
C SER A 36 -4.95 -18.80 -7.57
N GLU A 37 -4.96 -19.30 -8.81
CA GLU A 37 -5.63 -18.67 -9.96
C GLU A 37 -7.12 -18.38 -9.69
N ALA A 38 -7.78 -19.24 -8.92
CA ALA A 38 -9.18 -19.07 -8.53
C ALA A 38 -9.38 -17.86 -7.60
N THR A 39 -8.42 -17.53 -6.75
CA THR A 39 -8.53 -16.31 -5.96
C THR A 39 -8.14 -15.06 -6.74
N LEU A 40 -7.14 -15.17 -7.62
CA LEU A 40 -6.80 -14.07 -8.52
C LEU A 40 -7.98 -13.68 -9.42
N ALA A 41 -8.81 -14.63 -9.86
CA ALA A 41 -10.05 -14.36 -10.60
C ALA A 41 -11.07 -13.51 -9.81
N ASN A 42 -10.98 -13.48 -8.47
CA ASN A 42 -11.81 -12.65 -7.61
C ASN A 42 -11.26 -11.22 -7.42
N LEU A 43 -10.00 -10.96 -7.81
CA LEU A 43 -9.35 -9.65 -7.83
C LEU A 43 -9.66 -8.88 -9.12
N SER A 44 -10.94 -8.68 -9.41
CA SER A 44 -11.30 -7.84 -10.55
C SER A 44 -11.04 -6.36 -10.23
N PRO A 45 -10.57 -5.55 -11.20
CA PRO A 45 -10.46 -4.10 -11.06
C PRO A 45 -11.75 -3.43 -10.56
N ARG A 46 -12.90 -3.97 -10.95
CA ARG A 46 -14.22 -3.48 -10.51
C ARG A 46 -14.43 -3.62 -9.01
N ARG A 47 -14.14 -4.80 -8.44
CA ARG A 47 -14.23 -5.02 -6.98
C ARG A 47 -13.24 -4.13 -6.22
N MET A 48 -12.03 -3.96 -6.75
CA MET A 48 -11.06 -3.06 -6.13
C MET A 48 -11.52 -1.60 -6.20
N ALA A 49 -12.16 -1.18 -7.29
CA ALA A 49 -12.75 0.16 -7.40
C ALA A 49 -13.87 0.38 -6.37
N GLU A 50 -14.73 -0.61 -6.14
CA GLU A 50 -15.76 -0.56 -5.08
C GLU A 50 -15.15 -0.39 -3.68
N LEU A 51 -14.04 -1.09 -3.40
CA LEU A 51 -13.28 -0.94 -2.16
C LEU A 51 -12.70 0.48 -2.04
N TRP A 52 -12.16 1.04 -3.13
CA TRP A 52 -11.64 2.41 -3.13
C TRP A 52 -12.70 3.45 -2.85
N THR A 53 -13.92 3.30 -3.37
CA THR A 53 -15.04 4.19 -3.04
C THR A 53 -15.31 4.21 -1.53
N HIS A 54 -15.12 3.09 -0.82
CA HIS A 54 -15.26 3.07 0.65
C HIS A 54 -14.10 3.78 1.35
N TRP A 55 -12.85 3.54 0.92
CA TRP A 55 -11.66 4.14 1.52
C TRP A 55 -11.61 5.66 1.41
N ILE A 56 -11.98 6.19 0.24
CA ILE A 56 -11.94 7.64 -0.03
C ILE A 56 -12.93 8.40 0.87
N ASN A 57 -13.97 7.72 1.36
CA ASN A 57 -15.04 8.30 2.16
C ASN A 57 -14.92 8.02 3.68
N GLN A 58 -13.78 7.51 4.18
CA GLN A 58 -13.61 7.15 5.59
C GLN A 58 -13.53 8.34 6.56
N GLY A 59 -13.24 9.54 6.06
CA GLY A 59 -13.10 10.76 6.87
C GLY A 59 -11.68 11.31 6.90
N GLU A 60 -11.51 12.46 7.57
CA GLU A 60 -10.30 13.30 7.45
C GLU A 60 -9.03 12.66 8.05
N ASP A 61 -9.17 11.75 9.02
CA ASP A 61 -8.04 11.06 9.65
C ASP A 61 -7.39 10.01 8.71
N PHE A 62 -8.11 9.62 7.66
CA PHE A 62 -7.69 8.64 6.67
C PHE A 62 -7.15 9.36 5.43
N VAL A 63 -5.85 9.28 5.20
CA VAL A 63 -5.20 9.92 4.05
C VAL A 63 -4.86 8.89 2.99
N GLN A 64 -5.20 9.17 1.74
CA GLN A 64 -4.77 8.37 0.59
C GLN A 64 -4.16 9.24 -0.49
N TYR A 65 -3.05 8.79 -1.05
CA TYR A 65 -2.33 9.48 -2.12
C TYR A 65 -2.15 8.55 -3.32
N ALA A 66 -2.25 9.12 -4.52
CA ALA A 66 -1.94 8.46 -5.79
C ALA A 66 -0.70 9.12 -6.42
N ALA A 67 0.14 8.29 -7.03
CA ALA A 67 1.25 8.71 -7.87
C ALA A 67 0.85 8.59 -9.34
N LEU A 68 1.05 9.65 -10.10
CA LEU A 68 0.74 9.71 -11.53
C LEU A 68 2.00 9.93 -12.35
N VAL A 69 2.11 9.21 -13.47
CA VAL A 69 3.10 9.44 -14.53
C VAL A 69 2.36 9.60 -15.85
N ASP A 70 2.63 10.69 -16.56
CA ASP A 70 1.94 11.03 -17.82
C ASP A 70 0.40 11.03 -17.71
N GLY A 71 -0.12 11.38 -16.53
CA GLY A 71 -1.55 11.43 -16.24
C GLY A 71 -2.18 10.10 -15.78
N GLU A 72 -1.43 9.00 -15.83
CA GLU A 72 -1.90 7.67 -15.42
C GLU A 72 -1.47 7.36 -13.99
N ILE A 73 -2.36 6.77 -13.19
CA ILE A 73 -2.01 6.31 -11.84
C ILE A 73 -1.11 5.08 -11.96
N VAL A 74 0.00 5.11 -11.24
CA VAL A 74 1.02 4.02 -11.24
C VAL A 74 1.26 3.43 -9.87
N GLY A 75 0.74 4.05 -8.81
CA GLY A 75 0.87 3.59 -7.44
C GLY A 75 0.05 4.44 -6.48
N PHE A 76 -0.08 3.96 -5.26
CA PHE A 76 -0.87 4.62 -4.22
C PHE A 76 -0.39 4.20 -2.83
N ALA A 77 -0.72 5.01 -1.84
CA ALA A 77 -0.49 4.73 -0.43
C ALA A 77 -1.64 5.24 0.42
N GLY A 78 -1.88 4.61 1.57
CA GLY A 78 -2.93 4.98 2.49
C GLY A 78 -2.50 4.79 3.94
N ALA A 79 -2.80 5.78 4.77
CA ALA A 79 -2.51 5.76 6.20
C ALA A 79 -3.66 6.38 7.01
N GLY A 80 -3.77 6.02 8.29
CA GLY A 80 -4.83 6.51 9.16
C GLY A 80 -4.58 6.16 10.63
N PRO A 81 -5.61 6.26 11.50
CA PRO A 81 -5.52 5.81 12.88
C PRO A 81 -5.14 4.34 12.99
N SER A 82 -4.28 3.98 13.94
CA SER A 82 -3.91 2.59 14.15
C SER A 82 -5.12 1.73 14.48
N ARG A 83 -5.16 0.52 13.89
CA ARG A 83 -6.28 -0.42 14.06
C ARG A 83 -6.12 -1.33 15.28
N ASP A 84 -4.89 -1.45 15.80
CA ASP A 84 -4.56 -2.36 16.89
C ASP A 84 -4.97 -1.78 18.27
N GLU A 85 -5.50 -2.62 19.16
CA GLU A 85 -5.78 -2.22 20.55
C GLU A 85 -4.50 -1.90 21.33
N ASP A 86 -3.39 -2.59 21.02
CA ASP A 86 -2.07 -2.41 21.61
C ASP A 86 -1.16 -1.51 20.74
N ALA A 87 -1.76 -0.63 19.93
CA ALA A 87 -1.06 0.13 18.91
C ALA A 87 0.20 0.84 19.46
N PRO A 88 1.40 0.52 18.92
CA PRO A 88 2.64 1.13 19.38
C PRO A 88 2.75 2.60 18.96
N ARG A 89 1.99 3.00 17.93
CA ARG A 89 1.94 4.34 17.33
C ARG A 89 0.49 4.74 17.10
N PRO A 90 0.15 6.05 17.08
CA PRO A 90 -1.22 6.51 16.86
C PRO A 90 -1.67 6.38 15.39
N ARG A 91 -0.71 6.30 14.46
CA ARG A 91 -0.98 6.13 13.03
C ARG A 91 -0.41 4.84 12.48
N GLU A 92 -1.06 4.35 11.44
CA GLU A 92 -0.68 3.15 10.72
C GLU A 92 -0.65 3.42 9.21
N LEU A 93 0.40 2.94 8.54
CA LEU A 93 0.43 2.83 7.08
C LEU A 93 -0.25 1.51 6.69
N TYR A 94 -1.49 1.61 6.19
CA TYR A 94 -2.29 0.44 5.84
C TYR A 94 -1.79 -0.26 4.57
N PHE A 95 -1.37 0.54 3.58
CA PHE A 95 -0.90 -0.01 2.30
C PHE A 95 -0.02 0.99 1.56
N ILE A 96 0.92 0.44 0.79
CA ILE A 96 1.67 1.16 -0.23
C ILE A 96 1.97 0.21 -1.39
N TYR A 97 1.47 0.53 -2.56
CA TYR A 97 1.62 -0.28 -3.78
C TYR A 97 2.10 0.60 -4.93
N LEU A 98 2.98 0.04 -5.75
CA LEU A 98 3.56 0.69 -6.92
C LEU A 98 3.78 -0.39 -7.97
N LEU A 99 3.37 -0.12 -9.21
CA LEU A 99 3.61 -1.02 -10.34
C LEU A 99 5.11 -1.32 -10.50
N HIS A 100 5.44 -2.56 -10.83
CA HIS A 100 6.82 -3.05 -10.93
C HIS A 100 7.69 -2.19 -11.84
N ALA A 101 7.13 -1.73 -12.97
CA ALA A 101 7.82 -0.87 -13.94
C ALA A 101 8.35 0.45 -13.35
N TYR A 102 7.82 0.87 -12.20
CA TYR A 102 8.19 2.13 -11.53
C TYR A 102 9.01 1.91 -10.25
N HIS A 103 9.42 0.67 -9.95
CA HIS A 103 10.30 0.42 -8.81
C HIS A 103 11.69 1.04 -9.04
N GLY A 104 12.36 1.47 -7.96
CA GLY A 104 13.68 2.10 -8.06
C GLY A 104 13.71 3.53 -8.61
N THR A 105 12.56 4.10 -8.98
CA THR A 105 12.44 5.47 -9.51
C THR A 105 12.37 6.56 -8.44
N GLY A 106 12.18 6.18 -7.17
CA GLY A 106 11.92 7.11 -6.06
C GLY A 106 10.44 7.43 -5.82
N ILE A 107 9.52 7.03 -6.72
CA ILE A 107 8.08 7.29 -6.56
C ILE A 107 7.52 6.68 -5.28
N GLY A 108 7.96 5.48 -4.91
CA GLY A 108 7.55 4.84 -3.65
C GLY A 108 7.92 5.67 -2.41
N GLN A 109 9.05 6.38 -2.45
CA GLN A 109 9.42 7.29 -1.37
C GLN A 109 8.50 8.50 -1.32
N GLN A 110 8.19 9.11 -2.47
CA GLN A 110 7.28 10.25 -2.54
C GLN A 110 5.86 9.90 -2.02
N LEU A 111 5.37 8.70 -2.34
CA LEU A 111 4.09 8.19 -1.81
C LEU A 111 4.14 8.02 -0.29
N PHE A 112 5.22 7.42 0.22
CA PHE A 112 5.40 7.20 1.64
C PHE A 112 5.49 8.53 2.41
N ASP A 113 6.27 9.48 1.93
CA ASP A 113 6.42 10.80 2.53
C ASP A 113 5.08 11.55 2.55
N ALA A 114 4.28 11.44 1.48
CA ALA A 114 2.96 12.06 1.42
C ALA A 114 1.96 11.43 2.40
N ALA A 115 1.97 10.11 2.56
CA ALA A 115 1.03 9.40 3.43
C ALA A 115 1.39 9.47 4.93
N CYS A 116 2.68 9.40 5.26
CA CYS A 116 3.17 9.27 6.64
C CYS A 116 3.86 10.53 7.17
N GLY A 117 4.36 11.41 6.30
CA GLY A 117 5.16 12.57 6.71
C GLY A 117 6.31 12.19 7.65
N SER A 118 6.47 12.99 8.71
CA SER A 118 7.48 12.76 9.77
C SER A 118 6.89 12.16 11.05
N GLU A 119 5.62 11.77 11.02
CA GLU A 119 4.92 11.29 12.22
C GLU A 119 5.35 9.85 12.58
N PRO A 120 5.33 9.51 13.89
CA PRO A 120 5.48 8.13 14.34
C PRO A 120 4.37 7.25 13.76
N VAL A 121 4.74 6.14 13.14
CA VAL A 121 3.81 5.29 12.36
C VAL A 121 4.22 3.82 12.47
N SER A 122 3.23 2.94 12.56
CA SER A 122 3.40 1.49 12.46
C SER A 122 2.88 0.96 11.14
N LEU A 123 3.24 -0.27 10.79
CA LEU A 123 2.67 -1.00 9.67
C LEU A 123 2.80 -2.50 9.89
N TRP A 124 1.92 -3.23 9.22
CA TRP A 124 2.03 -4.67 9.04
C TRP A 124 2.62 -4.97 7.67
N VAL A 125 3.52 -5.96 7.61
CA VAL A 125 4.13 -6.41 6.36
C VAL A 125 4.32 -7.91 6.39
N ALA A 126 4.05 -8.57 5.26
CA ALA A 126 4.37 -9.98 5.08
C ALA A 126 5.82 -10.28 5.46
N GLU A 127 6.04 -11.30 6.29
CA GLU A 127 7.38 -11.69 6.74
C GLU A 127 8.29 -12.02 5.54
N ASP A 128 7.77 -12.77 4.56
CA ASP A 128 8.47 -13.14 3.34
C ASP A 128 8.36 -12.07 2.22
N ASN A 129 8.65 -10.81 2.55
CA ASN A 129 8.69 -9.71 1.57
C ASN A 129 9.98 -8.89 1.69
N PRO A 130 11.14 -9.44 1.28
CA PRO A 130 12.46 -8.80 1.49
C PRO A 130 12.57 -7.42 0.84
N ARG A 131 11.83 -7.17 -0.26
CA ARG A 131 11.78 -5.87 -0.93
C ARG A 131 11.12 -4.81 -0.04
N ALA A 132 9.95 -5.13 0.52
CA ALA A 132 9.23 -4.24 1.42
C ALA A 132 10.04 -4.00 2.70
N HIS A 133 10.60 -5.06 3.31
CA HIS A 133 11.50 -4.95 4.47
C HIS A 133 12.69 -4.02 4.19
N GLY A 134 13.32 -4.15 3.01
CA GLY A 134 14.39 -3.26 2.59
C GLY A 134 13.94 -1.80 2.45
N PHE A 135 12.73 -1.56 1.93
CA PHE A 135 12.15 -0.23 1.81
C PHE A 135 11.85 0.40 3.17
N TYR A 136 11.21 -0.34 4.09
CA TYR A 136 10.87 0.16 5.42
C TYR A 136 12.10 0.38 6.30
N ARG A 137 13.11 -0.51 6.24
CA ARG A 137 14.38 -0.31 6.96
C ARG A 137 15.07 1.00 6.57
N ARG A 138 15.07 1.35 5.27
CA ARG A 138 15.63 2.64 4.81
C ARG A 138 14.83 3.84 5.30
N ASN A 139 13.55 3.65 5.64
CA ASN A 139 12.67 4.65 6.21
C ASN A 139 12.68 4.66 7.76
N GLY A 140 13.63 3.96 8.38
CA GLY A 140 13.84 3.97 9.83
C GLY A 140 12.98 3.00 10.61
N PHE A 141 12.23 2.12 9.94
CA PHE A 141 11.42 1.12 10.62
C PHE A 141 12.26 -0.02 11.19
N ILE A 142 11.85 -0.49 12.37
CA ILE A 142 12.37 -1.67 13.03
C ILE A 142 11.21 -2.60 13.43
N PRO A 143 11.43 -3.93 13.54
CA PRO A 143 10.43 -4.82 14.11
C PRO A 143 10.18 -4.51 15.58
N ASP A 144 8.93 -4.51 16.02
CA ASP A 144 8.57 -4.38 17.44
C ASP A 144 8.40 -5.74 18.16
N GLY A 145 8.38 -6.83 17.39
CA GLY A 145 8.23 -8.20 17.86
C GLY A 145 6.81 -8.75 17.78
N ALA A 146 5.82 -7.95 17.38
CA ALA A 146 4.47 -8.44 17.12
C ALA A 146 4.37 -9.10 15.73
N SER A 147 3.56 -10.16 15.64
CA SER A 147 3.27 -10.91 14.43
C SER A 147 1.81 -11.33 14.42
N GLN A 148 1.20 -11.46 13.24
CA GLN A 148 -0.16 -11.95 13.09
C GLN A 148 -0.29 -12.81 11.83
N ASP A 149 -1.30 -13.68 11.84
CA ASP A 149 -1.70 -14.46 10.67
C ASP A 149 -2.99 -13.84 10.12
N GLU A 150 -2.87 -13.11 9.01
CA GLU A 150 -4.01 -12.40 8.41
C GLU A 150 -4.59 -13.23 7.25
N PRO A 151 -5.91 -13.49 7.23
CA PRO A 151 -6.57 -14.09 6.09
C PRO A 151 -6.45 -13.17 4.87
N PHE A 152 -5.78 -13.65 3.83
CA PHE A 152 -5.61 -12.93 2.58
C PHE A 152 -6.03 -13.85 1.43
N LEU A 153 -7.14 -13.53 0.77
CA LEU A 153 -7.50 -14.19 -0.48
C LEU A 153 -7.57 -15.73 -0.39
N GLY A 154 -8.17 -16.23 0.70
CA GLY A 154 -8.31 -17.67 0.93
C GLY A 154 -7.02 -18.36 1.38
N GLU A 155 -5.92 -17.63 1.45
CA GLU A 155 -4.66 -18.03 2.07
C GLU A 155 -4.49 -17.31 3.41
N THR A 156 -3.43 -17.67 4.13
CA THR A 156 -3.00 -16.98 5.35
C THR A 156 -1.63 -16.38 5.11
N ILE A 157 -1.49 -15.07 5.32
CA ILE A 157 -0.19 -14.39 5.25
C ILE A 157 0.30 -14.17 6.67
N HIS A 158 1.52 -14.62 6.95
CA HIS A 158 2.21 -14.27 8.18
C HIS A 158 2.80 -12.87 8.06
N GLU A 159 2.33 -11.94 8.87
CA GLU A 159 2.77 -10.56 8.91
C GLU A 159 3.53 -10.26 10.21
N VAL A 160 4.51 -9.36 10.12
CA VAL A 160 5.23 -8.79 11.27
C VAL A 160 4.97 -7.29 11.34
N ARG A 161 4.88 -6.75 12.56
CA ARG A 161 4.68 -5.32 12.77
C ARG A 161 6.01 -4.59 12.83
N LEU A 162 6.10 -3.52 12.06
CA LEU A 162 7.23 -2.60 12.07
C LEU A 162 6.80 -1.24 12.62
N VAL A 163 7.70 -0.56 13.32
CA VAL A 163 7.46 0.75 13.91
C VAL A 163 8.61 1.72 13.62
N ARG A 164 8.28 3.01 13.49
CA ARG A 164 9.23 4.12 13.56
C ARG A 164 8.70 5.24 14.43
#